data_AF-A0A327VWD4-F1
#
_entry.id   AF-A0A327VWD4-F1
#
_cell.length_a   1.000
_cell.length_b   1.000
_cell.length_c   1.000
_cell.angle_alpha   90.00
_cell.angle_beta   90.00
_cell.angle_gamma   90.00
#
_symmetry.space_group_name_H-M   'P 1'
#
loop_
_entity.id
_entity.type
_entity.pdbx_description
1 polymer ?
#
loop_
_entity_poly.entity_id
_entity_poly.type
_entity_poly.pdbx_seq_one_letter_code
_entity_poly.pdbx_strand_id
1 'polypeptide(L)'
;MSVILLAAGITLRAQTLTVNGLVNKPLQLTAADLSKMPQQTITAADKDGKTHQYSGVPLFEILKAAGVPSGKELHGNNLAKYLLAQASDGYKVVFALPEIDTTFNNRVFLLTTLMDGKPLPAGQGPYRLVVKDEKRPARWIRELTTLTIGEIK
;
A
#
# COMPACT_ATOMS: atom_id res chain seq x y z
N MET A 1 -0.42 -15.26 -51.36
CA MET A 1 0.43 -14.64 -50.30
C MET A 1 -0.36 -14.69 -49.00
N SER A 2 -0.10 -15.69 -48.16
CA SER A 2 -0.76 -15.83 -46.86
C SER A 2 0.02 -15.01 -45.84
N VAL A 3 -0.64 -14.00 -45.26
CA VAL A 3 -0.07 -13.21 -44.16
C VAL A 3 -0.34 -13.96 -42.86
N ILE A 4 0.71 -14.45 -42.22
CA ILE A 4 0.65 -15.02 -40.87
C ILE A 4 0.76 -13.84 -39.90
N LEU A 5 -0.34 -13.50 -39.21
CA LEU A 5 -0.31 -12.59 -38.07
C LEU A 5 0.28 -13.35 -36.87
N LEU A 6 1.51 -13.02 -36.47
CA LEU A 6 1.99 -13.37 -35.13
C LEU A 6 1.35 -12.41 -34.13
N ALA A 7 0.34 -12.87 -33.41
CA ALA A 7 -0.10 -12.21 -32.18
C ALA A 7 0.94 -12.47 -31.09
N ALA A 8 1.82 -11.51 -30.84
CA ALA A 8 2.66 -11.51 -29.65
C ALA A 8 1.74 -11.30 -28.43
N GLY A 9 1.43 -12.38 -27.71
CA GLY A 9 0.65 -12.33 -26.48
C GLY A 9 1.40 -11.54 -25.41
N ILE A 10 0.98 -10.30 -25.15
CA ILE A 10 1.41 -9.55 -23.97
C ILE A 10 0.81 -10.26 -22.76
N THR A 11 1.60 -11.06 -22.05
CA THR A 11 1.23 -11.51 -20.71
C THR A 11 1.27 -10.30 -19.79
N LEU A 12 0.09 -9.73 -19.46
CA LEU A 12 -0.03 -8.85 -18.30
C LEU A 12 0.26 -9.70 -17.07
N ARG A 13 1.49 -9.61 -16.53
CA ARG A 13 1.74 -10.12 -15.18
C ARG A 13 1.07 -9.15 -14.21
N ALA A 14 0.03 -9.62 -13.53
CA ALA A 14 -0.53 -8.91 -12.39
C ALA A 14 0.59 -8.76 -11.35
N GLN A 15 0.92 -7.52 -10.97
CA GLN A 15 1.84 -7.28 -9.87
C GLN A 15 1.21 -7.81 -8.58
N THR A 16 2.03 -8.40 -7.72
CA THR A 16 1.61 -8.87 -6.39
C THR A 16 2.27 -8.00 -5.33
N LEU A 17 1.47 -7.56 -4.35
CA LEU A 17 1.98 -6.91 -3.15
C LEU A 17 2.39 -7.97 -2.13
N THR A 18 3.64 -7.93 -1.68
CA THR A 18 4.14 -8.85 -0.64
C THR A 18 4.08 -8.20 0.73
N VAL A 19 3.56 -8.93 1.72
CA VAL A 19 3.61 -8.54 3.14
C VAL A 19 4.41 -9.58 3.92
N ASN A 20 5.51 -9.17 4.56
CA ASN A 20 6.45 -10.07 5.22
C ASN A 20 7.13 -9.43 6.44
N GLY A 21 8.18 -10.09 6.96
CA GLY A 21 8.91 -9.66 8.15
C GLY A 21 8.33 -10.29 9.42
N LEU A 22 8.25 -9.49 10.49
CA LEU A 22 7.69 -9.89 11.78
C LEU A 22 6.14 -9.92 11.73
N VAL A 23 5.60 -10.84 10.94
CA VAL A 23 4.16 -11.06 10.73
C VAL A 23 3.79 -12.51 11.03
N ASN A 24 2.60 -12.75 11.58
CA ASN A 24 2.13 -14.11 11.87
C ASN A 24 1.70 -14.85 10.59
N LYS A 25 1.22 -14.11 9.59
CA LYS A 25 0.75 -14.65 8.31
C LYS A 25 1.29 -13.80 7.16
N PRO A 26 2.42 -14.19 6.54
CA PRO A 26 2.89 -13.54 5.32
C PRO A 26 1.83 -13.57 4.22
N LEU A 27 1.70 -12.49 3.45
CA LEU A 27 0.69 -12.35 2.40
C LEU A 27 1.34 -12.08 1.05
N GLN A 28 0.69 -12.58 0.01
CA GLN A 28 0.93 -12.21 -1.39
C GLN A 28 -0.44 -11.82 -1.97
N LEU A 29 -0.65 -10.52 -2.15
CA LEU A 29 -1.96 -9.95 -2.51
C LEU A 29 -1.95 -9.47 -3.95
N THR A 30 -2.87 -10.00 -4.75
CA THR A 30 -3.15 -9.47 -6.09
C THR A 30 -4.19 -8.34 -6.03
N ALA A 31 -4.42 -7.66 -7.14
CA ALA A 31 -5.49 -6.66 -7.24
C ALA A 31 -6.88 -7.27 -6.93
N ALA A 32 -7.10 -8.52 -7.31
CA ALA A 32 -8.35 -9.24 -7.05
C ALA A 32 -8.53 -9.63 -5.57
N ASP A 33 -7.43 -9.83 -4.85
CA ASP A 33 -7.49 -10.06 -3.40
C ASP A 33 -7.78 -8.75 -2.67
N LEU A 34 -7.08 -7.68 -3.05
CA LEU A 34 -7.27 -6.34 -2.49
C LEU A 34 -8.70 -5.82 -2.71
N SER A 35 -9.32 -6.09 -3.86
CA SER A 35 -10.70 -5.65 -4.13
C SER A 35 -11.75 -6.33 -3.26
N LYS A 36 -11.41 -7.44 -2.60
CA LYS A 36 -12.30 -8.16 -1.66
C LYS A 36 -12.13 -7.68 -0.22
N MET A 37 -11.09 -6.91 0.06
CA MET A 37 -10.85 -6.31 1.38
C MET A 37 -11.73 -5.06 1.57
N PRO A 38 -11.95 -4.60 2.82
CA PRO A 38 -12.68 -3.36 3.07
C PRO A 38 -12.08 -2.20 2.27
N GLN A 39 -12.93 -1.51 1.51
CA GLN A 39 -12.53 -0.37 0.69
C GLN A 39 -12.83 0.94 1.40
N GLN A 40 -11.98 1.93 1.15
CA GLN A 40 -12.19 3.31 1.56
C GLN A 40 -11.79 4.26 0.42
N THR A 41 -12.51 5.37 0.31
CA THR A 41 -12.16 6.48 -0.56
C THR A 41 -11.79 7.69 0.29
N ILE A 42 -10.68 8.35 -0.05
CA ILE A 42 -10.24 9.59 0.59
C ILE A 42 -9.99 10.67 -0.46
N THR A 43 -10.19 11.92 -0.06
CA THR A 43 -9.77 13.09 -0.83
C THR A 43 -8.46 13.62 -0.27
N ALA A 44 -7.45 13.79 -1.12
CA ALA A 44 -6.15 14.33 -0.75
C ALA A 44 -5.45 15.05 -1.93
N ALA A 45 -4.60 16.03 -1.61
CA ALA A 45 -3.83 16.77 -2.61
C ALA A 45 -2.50 16.06 -2.92
N ASP A 46 -2.14 15.95 -4.20
CA ASP A 46 -0.88 15.37 -4.63
C ASP A 46 0.32 16.32 -4.44
N LYS A 47 1.49 15.94 -4.96
CA LYS A 47 2.72 16.73 -4.83
C LYS A 47 2.65 18.10 -5.52
N ASP A 48 1.76 18.25 -6.49
CA ASP A 48 1.57 19.47 -7.27
C ASP A 48 0.41 20.32 -6.70
N GLY A 49 -0.15 19.90 -5.55
CA GLY A 49 -1.26 20.57 -4.88
C GLY A 49 -2.63 20.26 -5.49
N LYS A 50 -2.71 19.34 -6.45
CA LYS A 50 -3.96 18.98 -7.11
C LYS A 50 -4.72 17.96 -6.27
N THR A 51 -5.99 18.27 -5.98
CA THR A 51 -6.87 17.39 -5.21
C THR A 51 -7.40 16.23 -6.07
N HIS A 52 -7.31 15.02 -5.53
CA HIS A 52 -7.78 13.79 -6.15
C HIS A 52 -8.57 12.94 -5.16
N GLN A 53 -9.45 12.08 -5.68
CA GLN A 53 -10.06 10.99 -4.92
C GLN A 53 -9.24 9.72 -5.10
N TYR A 54 -8.76 9.15 -4.01
CA TYR A 54 -8.03 7.88 -3.99
C TYR A 54 -8.90 6.81 -3.36
N SER A 55 -9.03 5.66 -4.03
CA SER A 55 -9.78 4.50 -3.52
C SER A 55 -8.87 3.29 -3.39
N GLY A 56 -9.09 2.52 -2.32
CA GLY A 56 -8.35 1.29 -2.08
C GLY A 56 -8.55 0.76 -0.67
N VAL A 57 -7.57 0.03 -0.16
CA VAL A 57 -7.66 -0.67 1.13
C VAL A 57 -6.95 0.14 2.20
N PRO A 58 -7.58 0.42 3.36
CA PRO A 58 -6.87 0.96 4.51
C PRO A 58 -5.73 0.03 4.91
N LEU A 59 -4.53 0.58 5.07
CA LEU A 59 -3.33 -0.20 5.34
C LEU A 59 -3.46 -1.02 6.62
N PHE A 60 -4.18 -0.49 7.62
CA PHE A 60 -4.53 -1.19 8.85
C PHE A 60 -5.19 -2.56 8.58
N GLU A 61 -6.13 -2.66 7.64
CA GLU A 61 -6.81 -3.93 7.31
C GLU A 61 -5.84 -4.96 6.69
N ILE A 62 -4.86 -4.50 5.92
CA ILE A 62 -3.81 -5.36 5.36
C ILE A 62 -2.90 -5.89 6.47
N LEU A 63 -2.44 -5.01 7.35
CA LEU A 63 -1.57 -5.41 8.46
C LEU A 63 -2.29 -6.33 9.45
N LYS A 64 -3.56 -6.05 9.74
CA LYS A 64 -4.42 -6.94 10.53
C LYS A 64 -4.58 -8.32 9.89
N ALA A 65 -4.81 -8.38 8.57
CA ALA A 65 -4.89 -9.65 7.84
C ALA A 65 -3.57 -10.45 7.86
N ALA A 66 -2.43 -9.76 7.98
CA ALA A 66 -1.11 -10.37 8.15
C ALA A 66 -0.80 -10.76 9.61
N GLY A 67 -1.68 -10.43 10.56
CA GLY A 67 -1.50 -10.70 11.98
C GLY A 67 -0.44 -9.81 12.65
N VAL A 68 -0.34 -8.55 12.22
CA VAL A 68 0.49 -7.54 12.88
C VAL A 68 -0.18 -7.08 14.19
N PRO A 69 0.57 -6.93 15.30
CA PRO A 69 0.01 -6.43 16.56
C PRO A 69 -0.69 -5.08 16.39
N SER A 70 -1.86 -4.93 17.00
CA SER A 70 -2.69 -3.72 16.93
C SER A 70 -3.49 -3.48 18.21
N GLY A 71 -4.00 -2.26 18.38
CA GLY A 71 -4.81 -1.85 19.51
C GLY A 71 -4.12 -2.13 20.84
N LYS A 72 -4.78 -2.92 21.70
CA LYS A 72 -4.22 -3.29 23.01
C LYS A 72 -2.92 -4.08 22.93
N GLU A 73 -2.65 -4.78 21.82
CA GLU A 73 -1.38 -5.52 21.66
C GLU A 73 -0.20 -4.58 21.35
N LEU A 74 -0.47 -3.34 20.92
CA LEU A 74 0.55 -2.39 20.53
C LEU A 74 1.13 -1.65 21.74
N HIS A 75 1.86 -2.38 22.58
CA HIS A 75 2.54 -1.88 23.78
C HIS A 75 3.95 -2.49 23.93
N GLY A 76 4.76 -1.95 24.83
CA GLY A 76 6.11 -2.46 25.12
C GLY A 76 6.97 -2.53 23.84
N ASN A 77 7.63 -3.66 23.60
CA ASN A 77 8.50 -3.84 22.43
C ASN A 77 7.75 -3.69 21.09
N ASN A 78 6.42 -3.90 21.06
CA ASN A 78 5.65 -3.67 19.83
C ASN A 78 5.63 -2.19 19.40
N LEU A 79 5.93 -1.24 20.30
CA LEU A 79 6.06 0.17 19.96
C LEU A 79 7.37 0.50 19.23
N ALA A 80 8.38 -0.37 19.29
CA ALA A 80 9.64 -0.25 18.54
C ALA A 80 9.55 -0.85 17.12
N LYS A 81 8.38 -1.42 16.75
CA LYS A 81 8.14 -1.98 15.43
C LYS A 81 7.72 -0.93 14.42
N TYR A 82 8.13 -1.16 13.19
CA TYR A 82 7.86 -0.27 12.07
C TYR A 82 7.46 -1.06 10.83
N LEU A 83 6.76 -0.37 9.94
CA LEU A 83 6.53 -0.80 8.58
C LEU A 83 7.56 -0.14 7.65
N LEU A 84 8.30 -0.95 6.91
CA LEU A 84 9.10 -0.54 5.75
C LEU A 84 8.30 -0.82 4.47
N ALA A 85 8.02 0.22 3.70
CA ALA A 85 7.40 0.11 2.38
C ALA A 85 8.45 0.32 1.29
N GLN A 86 8.44 -0.53 0.26
CA GLN A 86 9.42 -0.52 -0.83
C GLN A 86 8.75 -0.53 -2.21
N ALA A 87 9.24 0.32 -3.12
CA ALA A 87 8.79 0.42 -4.50
C ALA A 87 9.60 -0.48 -5.45
N SER A 88 9.09 -0.64 -6.67
CA SER A 88 9.73 -1.33 -7.80
C SER A 88 11.15 -0.83 -8.12
N ASP A 89 11.39 0.47 -7.96
CA ASP A 89 12.67 1.15 -8.20
C ASP A 89 13.65 1.07 -7.01
N GLY A 90 13.26 0.42 -5.92
CA GLY A 90 14.06 0.29 -4.70
C GLY A 90 13.92 1.45 -3.70
N TYR A 91 13.13 2.49 -4.02
CA TYR A 91 12.81 3.55 -3.07
C TYR A 91 12.09 2.98 -1.84
N LYS A 92 12.41 3.52 -0.66
CA LYS A 92 11.96 3.01 0.64
C LYS A 92 11.50 4.13 1.55
N VAL A 93 10.43 3.87 2.30
CA VAL A 93 9.90 4.76 3.33
C VAL A 93 9.49 3.95 4.56
N VAL A 94 9.52 4.57 5.73
CA VAL A 94 9.18 3.94 7.01
C VAL A 94 8.05 4.65 7.72
N PHE A 95 7.27 3.87 8.47
CA PHE A 95 6.20 4.33 9.35
C PHE A 95 6.26 3.54 10.66
N ALA A 96 6.12 4.21 11.80
CA ALA A 96 5.94 3.50 13.07
C ALA A 96 4.57 2.81 13.08
N LEU A 97 4.46 1.62 13.69
CA LEU A 97 3.16 0.92 13.76
C LEU A 97 2.05 1.77 14.42
N PRO A 98 2.29 2.53 15.51
CA PRO A 98 1.27 3.40 16.10
C PRO A 98 0.76 4.51 15.19
N GLU A 99 1.49 4.89 14.13
CA GLU A 99 0.98 5.85 13.15
C GLU A 99 -0.20 5.27 12.36
N ILE A 100 -0.22 3.95 12.13
CA ILE A 100 -1.21 3.25 11.29
C ILE A 100 -2.38 2.71 12.11
N ASP A 101 -2.17 2.52 13.42
CA ASP A 101 -3.15 1.94 14.32
C ASP A 101 -4.30 2.92 14.65
N THR A 102 -5.54 2.45 14.47
CA THR A 102 -6.75 3.27 14.63
C THR A 102 -7.07 3.61 16.09
N THR A 103 -6.46 2.95 17.07
CA THR A 103 -6.62 3.28 18.49
C THR A 103 -5.72 4.43 18.94
N PHE A 104 -4.64 4.72 18.21
CA PHE A 104 -3.70 5.80 18.50
C PHE A 104 -4.09 7.10 17.78
N ASN A 105 -4.62 7.00 16.56
CA ASN A 105 -5.00 8.16 15.78
C ASN A 105 -5.99 7.81 14.66
N ASN A 106 -6.59 8.83 14.05
CA ASN A 106 -7.59 8.68 12.97
C ASN A 106 -7.00 8.93 11.56
N ARG A 107 -5.66 8.94 11.41
CA ARG A 107 -5.03 9.20 10.13
C ARG A 107 -5.22 8.00 9.22
N VAL A 108 -5.60 8.27 7.98
CA VAL A 108 -5.84 7.21 7.00
C VAL A 108 -4.60 6.99 6.16
N PHE A 109 -4.03 5.79 6.28
CA PHE A 109 -3.02 5.25 5.38
C PHE A 109 -3.75 4.35 4.38
N LEU A 110 -3.73 4.71 3.10
CA LEU A 110 -4.50 4.02 2.07
C LEU A 110 -3.56 3.39 1.05
N LEU A 111 -3.60 2.07 0.91
CA LEU A 111 -3.07 1.39 -0.27
C LEU A 111 -4.09 1.57 -1.40
N THR A 112 -3.82 2.49 -2.30
CA THR A 112 -4.71 2.82 -3.40
C THR A 112 -4.36 2.07 -4.68
N THR A 113 -5.41 1.70 -5.42
CA THR A 113 -5.35 1.12 -6.79
C THR A 113 -6.05 2.00 -7.81
N LEU A 114 -6.84 2.99 -7.35
CA LEU A 114 -7.63 3.88 -8.19
C LEU A 114 -7.45 5.34 -7.79
N MET A 115 -7.34 6.22 -8.79
CA MET A 115 -7.35 7.67 -8.66
C MET A 115 -8.45 8.23 -9.56
N ASP A 116 -9.35 9.02 -8.97
CA ASP A 116 -10.54 9.58 -9.63
C ASP A 116 -11.39 8.52 -10.35
N GLY A 117 -11.57 7.37 -9.71
CA GLY A 117 -12.35 6.24 -10.23
C GLY A 117 -11.67 5.46 -11.37
N LYS A 118 -10.43 5.80 -11.74
CA LYS A 118 -9.67 5.15 -12.80
C LYS A 118 -8.43 4.45 -12.24
N PRO A 119 -7.87 3.43 -12.93
CA PRO A 119 -6.57 2.88 -12.57
C PRO A 119 -5.51 3.97 -12.44
N LEU A 120 -4.57 3.77 -11.52
CA LEU A 120 -3.44 4.68 -11.34
C LEU A 120 -2.67 4.86 -12.66
N PRO A 121 -2.21 6.10 -12.97
CA PRO A 121 -1.40 6.35 -14.16
C PRO A 121 -0.10 5.53 -14.15
N ALA A 122 0.47 5.32 -15.33
CA ALA A 122 1.79 4.72 -15.48
C ALA A 122 2.85 5.47 -14.64
N GLY A 123 3.75 4.74 -13.98
CA GLY A 123 4.73 5.33 -13.06
C GLY A 123 4.15 5.74 -11.70
N GLN A 124 2.85 5.55 -11.46
CA GLN A 124 2.22 5.81 -10.16
C GLN A 124 1.63 4.56 -9.50
N GLY A 125 1.40 3.48 -10.25
CA GLY A 125 0.77 2.25 -9.77
C GLY A 125 1.52 0.98 -10.18
N PRO A 126 0.87 -0.19 -10.16
CA PRO A 126 -0.55 -0.43 -9.87
C PRO A 126 -0.93 -0.30 -8.39
N TYR A 127 0.05 -0.19 -7.49
CA TYR A 127 -0.16 0.06 -6.06
C TYR A 127 0.55 1.32 -5.61
N ARG A 128 -0.14 2.17 -4.85
CA ARG A 128 0.43 3.39 -4.27
C ARG A 128 -0.02 3.53 -2.82
N LEU A 129 0.85 4.03 -1.96
CA LEU A 129 0.43 4.47 -0.63
C LEU A 129 0.09 5.96 -0.65
N VAL A 130 -1.06 6.31 -0.09
CA VAL A 130 -1.50 7.68 0.14
C VAL A 130 -1.79 7.85 1.62
N VAL A 131 -1.19 8.86 2.24
CA VAL A 131 -1.35 9.16 3.67
C VAL A 131 -2.12 10.46 3.80
N LYS A 132 -3.37 10.39 4.25
CA LYS A 132 -4.19 11.57 4.46
C LYS A 132 -3.54 12.50 5.49
N ASP A 133 -3.65 13.81 5.27
CA ASP A 133 -3.16 14.88 6.15
C ASP A 133 -1.63 15.00 6.25
N GLU A 134 -0.87 14.30 5.42
CA GLU A 134 0.56 14.57 5.23
C GLU A 134 0.74 15.81 4.34
N LYS A 135 1.24 16.93 4.91
CA LYS A 135 1.38 18.21 4.20
C LYS A 135 2.28 18.13 2.96
N ARG A 136 3.31 17.30 3.01
CA ARG A 136 4.22 17.04 1.89
C ARG A 136 4.20 15.54 1.60
N PRO A 137 3.72 15.07 0.44
CA PRO A 137 3.51 13.65 0.16
C PRO A 137 4.81 12.90 -0.21
N ALA A 138 5.90 13.14 0.51
CA ALA A 138 7.20 12.53 0.23
C ALA A 138 7.20 11.01 0.53
N ARG A 139 6.32 10.55 1.43
CA ARG A 139 6.17 9.14 1.77
C ARG A 139 5.04 8.44 1.04
N TRP A 140 4.39 9.10 0.08
CA TRP A 140 3.35 8.49 -0.75
C TRP A 140 3.97 7.66 -1.86
N ILE A 141 4.48 6.50 -1.46
CA ILE A 141 5.27 5.61 -2.30
C ILE A 141 4.43 5.07 -3.47
N ARG A 142 4.97 5.23 -4.69
CA ARG A 142 4.38 4.76 -5.95
C ARG A 142 4.92 3.38 -6.28
N GLU A 143 4.20 2.64 -7.13
CA GLU A 143 4.63 1.32 -7.62
C GLU A 143 5.07 0.37 -6.49
N LEU A 144 4.33 0.39 -5.38
CA LEU A 144 4.65 -0.31 -4.15
C LEU A 144 4.62 -1.83 -4.35
N THR A 145 5.71 -2.51 -4.00
CA THR A 145 5.85 -3.96 -4.17
C THR A 145 5.85 -4.73 -2.86
N THR A 146 6.36 -4.11 -1.78
CA THR A 146 6.63 -4.83 -0.53
C THR A 146 6.33 -3.98 0.70
N LEU A 147 5.72 -4.64 1.68
CA LEU A 147 5.48 -4.16 3.03
C LEU A 147 6.16 -5.11 4.01
N THR A 148 7.17 -4.63 4.74
CA THR A 148 7.94 -5.45 5.69
C THR A 148 7.78 -4.90 7.10
N ILE A 149 7.37 -5.75 8.04
CA ILE A 149 7.41 -5.39 9.46
C ILE A 149 8.80 -5.68 10.03
N GLY A 150 9.44 -4.64 10.56
CA GLY A 150 10.71 -4.71 11.26
C GLY A 150 10.61 -4.19 12.69
N GLU A 151 11.73 -4.25 13.41
CA GLU A 151 11.87 -3.76 14.78
C GLU A 151 13.24 -3.08 14.90
N ILE A 152 13.28 -1.92 15.57
CA ILE A 152 14.55 -1.27 15.93
C ILE A 152 15.22 -2.11 17.03
N LYS A 153 16.49 -2.47 16.83
CA LYS A 153 17.30 -3.18 17.82
C LYS A 153 18.13 -2.22 18.65
#